data_AF-A0A0B4B8X1-F1
#
_entry.id   AF-A0A0B4B8X1-F1
#
_cell.length_a   1.000
_cell.length_b   1.000
_cell.length_c   1.000
_cell.angle_alpha   90.00
_cell.angle_beta   90.00
_cell.angle_gamma   90.00
#
_symmetry.space_group_name_H-M   'P 1'
#
loop_
_entity.id
_entity.type
_entity.pdbx_description
1 polymer ?
#
loop_
_entity_poly.entity_id
_entity_poly.type
_entity_poly.pdbx_seq_one_letter_code
_entity_poly.pdbx_strand_id
1 'polypeptide(L)'
;MDGTFPDSPVLQKVKDLLGEEGFAQTFAPIEEASGLPNAAYWSDDWLALEREHCFRRSWVFAGAAAELPEPGDMKPLEIGGAPLIILRDQDGQIRALHNVCRHRGAKLVTEPCQKRTLTCPYHAWVYGLNGKLRARPHFSGPDITDTFKNGGGDKLDLVEARCEVWNGCIFVNVSGDAEPLLDWLAPLLERTPGYDFSSVRWAGKLEFEVNANWKLVYENYMEGYHVFAVHPKLLKFAPMNVRWSGEWDRHVFYNDYIFPELGEGRGDKLPHYPGLSEADAKRGLWFLCFPHFAAEVFPDQFTVLVSYPVAPDKTREELHVFLIGDAATSDGHAEARAELMQMWDDLNREDLAMLELLQQGRLSPAYDGGRLSPHWEGPTHDFGRRVVERILS
;
A
#
# COMPACT_ATOMS: atom_id res chain seq x y z
N MET A 1 4.76 -19.93 -12.82
CA MET A 1 6.05 -20.63 -13.07
C MET A 1 5.94 -22.03 -12.47
N ASP A 2 6.71 -23.02 -12.93
CA ASP A 2 6.67 -24.41 -12.46
C ASP A 2 7.35 -24.64 -11.09
N GLY A 3 7.57 -23.57 -10.32
CA GLY A 3 8.24 -23.61 -9.02
C GLY A 3 9.75 -23.88 -9.10
N THR A 4 10.37 -23.87 -10.29
CA THR A 4 11.81 -24.04 -10.42
C THR A 4 12.56 -22.72 -10.30
N PHE A 5 13.46 -22.64 -9.32
CA PHE A 5 14.30 -21.48 -9.05
C PHE A 5 15.77 -21.90 -9.03
N PRO A 6 16.70 -21.05 -9.47
CA PRO A 6 18.12 -21.34 -9.37
C PRO A 6 18.55 -21.41 -7.90
N ASP A 7 19.45 -22.34 -7.60
CA ASP A 7 20.03 -22.45 -6.25
C ASP A 7 20.63 -21.12 -5.81
N SER A 8 20.18 -20.62 -4.67
CA SER A 8 20.64 -19.37 -4.10
C SER A 8 20.53 -19.40 -2.57
N PRO A 9 21.31 -18.56 -1.85
CA PRO A 9 21.17 -18.42 -0.40
C PRO A 9 19.76 -18.00 0.03
N VAL A 10 19.06 -17.21 -0.80
CA VAL A 10 17.69 -16.76 -0.52
C VAL A 10 16.71 -17.92 -0.65
N LEU A 11 16.83 -18.74 -1.69
CA LEU A 11 16.02 -19.95 -1.86
C LEU A 11 16.18 -20.91 -0.67
N GLN A 12 17.41 -21.15 -0.24
CA GLN A 12 17.65 -22.00 0.93
C GLN A 12 16.98 -21.42 2.18
N LYS A 13 17.12 -20.09 2.42
CA LYS A 13 16.46 -19.43 3.56
C LYS A 13 14.93 -19.54 3.50
N VAL A 14 14.34 -19.38 2.32
CA VAL A 14 12.88 -19.54 2.13
C VAL A 14 12.44 -20.97 2.46
N LYS A 15 13.16 -21.98 1.97
CA LYS A 15 12.88 -23.39 2.26
C LYS A 15 13.07 -23.74 3.74
N ASP A 16 14.09 -23.18 4.39
CA ASP A 16 14.33 -23.39 5.82
C ASP A 16 13.19 -22.80 6.67
N LEU A 17 12.61 -21.66 6.23
CA LEU A 17 11.51 -20.99 6.93
C LEU A 17 10.15 -21.66 6.68
N LEU A 18 9.84 -22.00 5.43
CA LEU A 18 8.54 -22.57 5.05
C LEU A 18 8.48 -24.10 5.20
N GLY A 19 9.64 -24.77 5.29
CA GLY A 19 9.75 -26.21 5.12
C GLY A 19 9.63 -26.62 3.64
N GLU A 20 10.24 -27.76 3.28
CA GLU A 20 10.19 -28.28 1.90
C GLU A 20 8.76 -28.56 1.44
N GLU A 21 7.91 -29.09 2.33
CA GLU A 21 6.51 -29.35 2.02
C GLU A 21 5.73 -28.04 1.84
N GLY A 22 5.82 -27.09 2.78
CA GLY A 22 5.13 -25.80 2.68
C GLY A 22 5.55 -24.98 1.46
N PHE A 23 6.85 -25.03 1.11
CA PHE A 23 7.35 -24.47 -0.13
C PHE A 23 6.73 -25.14 -1.36
N ALA A 24 6.69 -26.47 -1.41
CA ALA A 24 6.07 -27.20 -2.52
C ALA A 24 4.56 -26.90 -2.65
N GLN A 25 3.85 -26.82 -1.52
CA GLN A 25 2.41 -26.52 -1.48
C GLN A 25 2.07 -25.14 -2.02
N THR A 26 3.00 -24.17 -1.92
CA THR A 26 2.83 -22.81 -2.49
C THR A 26 2.67 -22.82 -4.03
N PHE A 27 3.15 -23.88 -4.70
CA PHE A 27 3.10 -24.02 -6.15
C PHE A 27 2.20 -25.18 -6.63
N ALA A 28 1.52 -25.85 -5.70
CA ALA A 28 0.59 -26.93 -6.03
C ALA A 28 -0.73 -26.38 -6.61
N PRO A 29 -1.50 -27.18 -7.37
CA PRO A 29 -2.87 -26.82 -7.74
C PRO A 29 -3.73 -26.56 -6.49
N ILE A 30 -4.67 -25.63 -6.55
CA ILE A 30 -5.46 -25.18 -5.39
C ILE A 30 -6.24 -26.30 -4.69
N GLU A 31 -6.61 -27.34 -5.44
CA GLU A 31 -7.29 -28.54 -4.93
C GLU A 31 -6.42 -29.36 -3.97
N GLU A 32 -5.10 -29.23 -4.10
CA GLU A 32 -4.09 -29.95 -3.33
C GLU A 32 -3.21 -29.05 -2.47
N ALA A 33 -3.25 -27.73 -2.70
CA ALA A 33 -2.46 -26.72 -2.01
C ALA A 33 -2.89 -26.48 -0.56
N SER A 34 -2.02 -25.79 0.17
CA SER A 34 -2.32 -25.12 1.43
C SER A 34 -2.07 -23.62 1.31
N GLY A 35 -2.60 -22.82 2.24
CA GLY A 35 -2.09 -21.47 2.44
C GLY A 35 -0.61 -21.49 2.85
N LEU A 36 0.00 -20.30 2.94
CA LEU A 36 1.39 -20.21 3.36
C LEU A 36 1.59 -20.75 4.79
N PRO A 37 2.71 -21.43 5.06
CA PRO A 37 3.08 -21.85 6.42
C PRO A 37 3.09 -20.69 7.42
N ASN A 38 2.86 -21.00 8.69
CA ASN A 38 2.73 -19.99 9.75
C ASN A 38 4.00 -19.15 9.90
N ALA A 39 5.18 -19.70 9.62
CA ALA A 39 6.42 -18.93 9.62
C ALA A 39 6.33 -17.66 8.76
N ALA A 40 5.54 -17.68 7.67
CA ALA A 40 5.30 -16.50 6.85
C ALA A 40 4.54 -15.38 7.57
N TYR A 41 3.84 -15.67 8.67
CA TYR A 41 2.94 -14.75 9.37
C TYR A 41 3.41 -14.32 10.76
N TRP A 42 4.48 -14.92 11.29
CA TRP A 42 5.01 -14.54 12.62
C TRP A 42 6.54 -14.45 12.70
N SER A 43 7.28 -14.89 11.67
CA SER A 43 8.75 -14.84 11.70
C SER A 43 9.29 -13.46 11.33
N ASP A 44 10.18 -12.93 12.17
CA ASP A 44 10.99 -11.73 11.86
C ASP A 44 11.89 -11.93 10.63
N ASP A 45 12.42 -13.15 10.46
CA ASP A 45 13.27 -13.49 9.32
C ASP A 45 12.49 -13.48 8.00
N TRP A 46 11.23 -13.90 8.04
CA TRP A 46 10.34 -13.82 6.89
C TRP A 46 9.98 -12.37 6.59
N LEU A 47 9.59 -11.60 7.61
CA LEU A 47 9.30 -10.18 7.45
C LEU A 47 10.50 -9.41 6.87
N ALA A 48 11.73 -9.75 7.26
CA ALA A 48 12.93 -9.13 6.69
C ALA A 48 13.04 -9.36 5.17
N LEU A 49 12.68 -10.56 4.68
CA LEU A 49 12.61 -10.86 3.25
C LEU A 49 11.50 -10.06 2.57
N GLU A 50 10.31 -10.00 3.16
CA GLU A 50 9.19 -9.21 2.60
C GLU A 50 9.56 -7.73 2.51
N ARG A 51 10.15 -7.16 3.56
CA ARG A 51 10.61 -5.76 3.61
C ARG A 51 11.60 -5.43 2.48
N GLU A 52 12.53 -6.34 2.18
CA GLU A 52 13.48 -6.18 1.07
C GLU A 52 12.78 -6.33 -0.29
N HIS A 53 12.10 -7.44 -0.50
CA HIS A 53 11.71 -7.88 -1.84
C HIS A 53 10.30 -7.42 -2.24
N CYS A 54 9.34 -7.44 -1.32
CA CYS A 54 7.98 -6.99 -1.60
C CYS A 54 7.89 -5.46 -1.50
N PHE A 55 8.40 -4.85 -0.44
CA PHE A 55 8.19 -3.41 -0.20
C PHE A 55 9.26 -2.52 -0.83
N ARG A 56 10.54 -2.70 -0.48
CA ARG A 56 11.60 -1.78 -0.96
C ARG A 56 11.81 -1.83 -2.47
N ARG A 57 11.51 -2.96 -3.11
CA ARG A 57 11.69 -3.17 -4.55
C ARG A 57 10.45 -2.95 -5.42
N SER A 58 9.30 -2.62 -4.84
CA SER A 58 8.05 -2.43 -5.58
C SER A 58 7.54 -0.99 -5.43
N TRP A 59 6.54 -0.62 -6.22
CA TRP A 59 5.81 0.63 -5.97
C TRP A 59 4.98 0.51 -4.71
N VAL A 60 5.12 1.49 -3.81
CA VAL A 60 4.39 1.58 -2.54
C VAL A 60 3.70 2.94 -2.50
N PHE A 61 2.38 2.94 -2.37
CA PHE A 61 1.63 4.16 -2.08
C PHE A 61 2.12 4.76 -0.76
N ALA A 62 2.49 6.03 -0.78
CA ALA A 62 3.14 6.74 0.33
C ALA A 62 2.25 7.83 0.95
N GLY A 63 1.11 8.11 0.35
CA GLY A 63 0.14 9.11 0.80
C GLY A 63 -0.51 9.88 -0.34
N ALA A 64 -1.43 10.77 0.02
CA ALA A 64 -2.05 11.69 -0.91
C ALA A 64 -1.22 12.98 -1.03
N ALA A 65 -1.06 13.51 -2.24
CA ALA A 65 -0.37 14.77 -2.49
C ALA A 65 -1.04 15.96 -1.79
N ALA A 66 -2.34 15.84 -1.47
CA ALA A 66 -3.10 16.81 -0.70
C ALA A 66 -2.70 16.88 0.79
N GLU A 67 -1.98 15.88 1.31
CA GLU A 67 -1.37 15.94 2.66
C GLU A 67 -0.16 16.89 2.69
N LEU A 68 0.34 17.31 1.53
CA LEU A 68 1.47 18.24 1.37
C LEU A 68 1.03 19.41 0.50
N PRO A 69 0.09 20.28 0.93
CA PRO A 69 -0.47 21.32 0.07
C PRO A 69 0.57 22.38 -0.34
N GLU A 70 1.45 22.78 0.57
CA GLU A 70 2.34 23.93 0.40
C GLU A 70 3.81 23.53 0.20
N PRO A 71 4.59 24.32 -0.55
CA PRO A 71 6.04 24.14 -0.61
C PRO A 71 6.69 24.12 0.77
N GLY A 72 7.53 23.11 1.01
CA GLY A 72 8.17 22.88 2.30
C GLY A 72 7.41 21.95 3.24
N ASP A 73 6.15 21.59 2.93
CA ASP A 73 5.46 20.55 3.67
C ASP A 73 6.18 19.21 3.48
N MET A 74 6.35 18.49 4.57
CA MET A 74 7.03 17.21 4.59
C MET A 74 6.50 16.30 5.68
N LYS A 75 6.41 15.00 5.38
CA LYS A 75 6.03 13.98 6.36
C LYS A 75 7.05 12.83 6.34
N PRO A 76 7.49 12.36 7.51
CA PRO A 76 8.29 11.14 7.59
C PRO A 76 7.39 9.93 7.31
N LEU A 77 7.96 8.92 6.65
CA LEU A 77 7.33 7.61 6.51
C LEU A 77 8.39 6.51 6.59
N GLU A 78 7.94 5.28 6.72
CA GLU A 78 8.80 4.10 6.67
C GLU A 78 8.26 3.12 5.63
N ILE A 79 9.12 2.65 4.72
CA ILE A 79 8.77 1.65 3.71
C ILE A 79 9.76 0.50 3.83
N GLY A 80 9.27 -0.69 4.18
CA GLY A 80 10.11 -1.88 4.32
C GLY A 80 11.28 -1.70 5.29
N GLY A 81 11.08 -0.94 6.38
CA GLY A 81 12.12 -0.60 7.37
C GLY A 81 13.05 0.55 6.95
N ALA A 82 12.94 1.10 5.74
CA ALA A 82 13.72 2.25 5.31
C ALA A 82 13.04 3.56 5.75
N PRO A 83 13.72 4.42 6.54
CA PRO A 83 13.17 5.70 6.94
C PRO A 83 13.26 6.72 5.78
N LEU A 84 12.12 7.27 5.38
CA LEU A 84 11.98 8.23 4.28
C LEU A 84 11.30 9.52 4.73
N ILE A 85 11.33 10.52 3.85
CA ILE A 85 10.57 11.77 3.90
C ILE A 85 9.90 11.92 2.55
N ILE A 86 8.58 12.07 2.51
CA ILE A 86 7.94 12.70 1.35
C ILE A 86 7.78 14.19 1.62
N LEU A 87 8.05 15.01 0.61
CA LEU A 87 7.95 16.47 0.74
C LEU A 87 7.53 17.13 -0.56
N ARG A 88 6.98 18.34 -0.46
CA ARG A 88 6.83 19.25 -1.59
C ARG A 88 8.00 20.23 -1.59
N ASP A 89 8.78 20.25 -2.67
CA ASP A 89 9.89 21.19 -2.80
C ASP A 89 9.43 22.62 -3.14
N GLN A 90 10.38 23.55 -3.24
CA GLN A 90 10.08 24.96 -3.52
C GLN A 90 9.56 25.19 -4.96
N ASP A 91 9.79 24.24 -5.86
CA ASP A 91 9.30 24.27 -7.24
C ASP A 91 7.93 23.57 -7.36
N GLY A 92 7.36 23.12 -6.23
CA GLY A 92 6.07 22.44 -6.15
C GLY A 92 6.11 20.94 -6.44
N GLN A 93 7.30 20.36 -6.72
CA GLN A 93 7.45 18.94 -7.01
C GLN A 93 7.40 18.10 -5.73
N ILE A 94 6.68 16.97 -5.78
CA ILE A 94 6.73 15.98 -4.72
C ILE A 94 7.99 15.13 -4.89
N ARG A 95 8.72 14.91 -3.79
CA ARG A 95 9.93 14.09 -3.74
C ARG A 95 9.87 13.12 -2.58
N ALA A 96 10.61 12.02 -2.70
CA ALA A 96 10.89 11.09 -1.62
C ALA A 96 12.40 11.04 -1.35
N LEU A 97 12.84 11.35 -0.14
CA LEU A 97 14.25 11.32 0.25
C LEU A 97 14.47 10.30 1.38
N HIS A 98 15.60 9.61 1.40
CA HIS A 98 16.03 8.88 2.58
C HIS A 98 16.22 9.84 3.75
N ASN A 99 15.53 9.57 4.86
CA ASN A 99 15.48 10.39 6.05
C ASN A 99 16.71 10.16 6.94
N VAL A 100 17.90 10.26 6.36
CA VAL A 100 19.14 9.86 6.99
C VAL A 100 20.22 10.87 6.63
N CYS A 101 20.69 11.62 7.62
CA CYS A 101 21.82 12.53 7.45
C CYS A 101 23.07 11.77 6.99
N ARG A 102 23.72 12.25 5.93
CA ARG A 102 24.91 11.64 5.35
C ARG A 102 26.17 11.71 6.22
N HIS A 103 26.14 12.46 7.32
CA HIS A 103 27.25 12.54 8.26
C HIS A 103 27.35 11.29 9.13
N ARG A 104 26.37 11.07 10.03
CA ARG A 104 26.37 10.00 11.02
C ARG A 104 25.03 9.28 11.16
N GLY A 105 24.16 9.39 10.15
CA GLY A 105 22.93 8.60 10.08
C GLY A 105 21.76 9.12 10.92
N ALA A 106 21.83 10.33 11.47
CA ALA A 106 20.72 10.88 12.26
C ALA A 106 19.48 11.13 11.38
N LYS A 107 18.29 10.75 11.88
CA LYS A 107 17.00 11.08 11.26
C LYS A 107 16.82 12.59 11.21
N LEU A 108 16.37 13.13 10.08
CA LEU A 108 16.25 14.58 9.84
C LEU A 108 14.88 15.11 10.24
N VAL A 109 13.84 14.33 10.00
CA VAL A 109 12.43 14.67 10.27
C VAL A 109 11.80 13.52 11.03
N THR A 110 11.25 13.81 12.21
CA THR A 110 10.59 12.80 13.05
C THR A 110 9.07 12.93 13.04
N GLU A 111 8.55 14.12 12.75
CA GLU A 111 7.12 14.44 12.68
C GLU A 111 6.80 15.26 11.43
N PRO A 112 5.55 15.24 10.93
CA PRO A 112 5.09 16.13 9.88
C PRO A 112 5.38 17.60 10.23
N CYS A 113 5.91 18.36 9.29
CA CYS A 113 6.24 19.77 9.48
C CYS A 113 6.37 20.51 8.14
N GLN A 114 6.51 21.83 8.22
CA GLN A 114 6.80 22.69 7.08
C GLN A 114 8.17 23.37 7.27
N LYS A 115 9.12 23.16 6.37
CA LYS A 115 10.48 23.75 6.44
C LYS A 115 11.01 24.17 5.08
N ARG A 116 11.90 25.16 5.06
CA ARG A 116 12.62 25.62 3.86
C ARG A 116 13.89 24.82 3.56
N THR A 117 14.45 24.16 4.58
CA THR A 117 15.64 23.31 4.51
C THR A 117 15.53 22.16 5.49
N LEU A 118 16.27 21.08 5.23
CA LEU A 118 16.42 19.96 6.14
C LEU A 118 17.71 20.16 6.94
N THR A 119 17.58 20.63 8.18
CA THR A 119 18.73 20.81 9.08
C THR A 119 18.83 19.60 10.01
N CYS A 120 19.96 18.89 9.96
CA CYS A 120 20.20 17.73 10.80
C CYS A 120 20.27 18.14 12.28
N PRO A 121 19.50 17.51 13.18
CA PRO A 121 19.47 17.88 14.59
C PRO A 121 20.78 17.59 15.33
N TYR A 122 21.67 16.77 14.75
CA TYR A 122 22.90 16.36 15.43
C TYR A 122 24.05 17.38 15.29
N HIS A 123 24.40 17.75 14.06
CA HIS A 123 25.54 18.65 13.78
C HIS A 123 25.18 19.77 12.80
N ALA A 124 23.88 20.07 12.64
CA ALA A 124 23.38 21.16 11.80
C ALA A 124 23.86 21.14 10.34
N TRP A 125 24.13 19.96 9.77
CA TRP A 125 24.26 19.82 8.32
C TRP A 125 22.94 20.22 7.67
N VAL A 126 23.00 21.11 6.68
CA VAL A 126 21.83 21.70 6.03
C VAL A 126 21.71 21.16 4.62
N TYR A 127 20.55 20.60 4.30
CA TYR A 127 20.20 20.17 2.94
C TYR A 127 19.05 21.02 2.40
N GLY A 128 19.04 21.23 1.09
CA GLY A 128 17.86 21.73 0.39
C GLY A 128 16.76 20.67 0.36
N LEU A 129 15.54 21.09 0.00
CA LEU A 129 14.41 20.17 -0.19
C LEU A 129 14.61 19.22 -1.38
N ASN A 130 15.52 19.57 -2.29
CA ASN A 130 15.98 18.69 -3.37
C ASN A 130 17.10 17.72 -2.93
N GLY A 131 17.32 17.55 -1.63
CA GLY A 131 18.33 16.66 -1.05
C GLY A 131 19.78 17.15 -1.14
N LYS A 132 20.07 18.23 -1.88
CA LYS A 132 21.44 18.72 -2.07
C LYS A 132 22.00 19.35 -0.79
N LEU A 133 23.20 18.97 -0.38
CA LEU A 133 23.91 19.59 0.74
C LEU A 133 24.11 21.08 0.43
N ARG A 134 23.85 21.92 1.42
CA ARG A 134 23.99 23.38 1.34
C ARG A 134 25.06 23.90 2.26
N ALA A 135 25.15 23.37 3.47
CA ALA A 135 26.15 23.77 4.44
C ALA A 135 26.47 22.66 5.44
N ARG A 136 27.70 22.67 5.95
CA ARG A 136 28.09 21.91 7.15
C ARG A 136 28.92 22.82 8.07
N PRO A 137 28.36 23.26 9.21
CA PRO A 137 29.08 24.13 10.13
C PRO A 137 30.16 23.34 10.87
N HIS A 138 31.24 24.03 11.21
CA HIS A 138 32.37 23.56 12.01
C HIS A 138 33.15 22.34 11.47
N PHE A 139 32.85 21.88 10.25
CA PHE A 139 33.43 20.64 9.71
C PHE A 139 34.95 20.76 9.47
N SER A 140 35.39 21.89 8.91
CA SER A 140 36.79 22.16 8.61
C SER A 140 37.53 22.90 9.75
N GLY A 141 36.88 23.06 10.91
CA GLY A 141 37.43 23.73 12.09
C GLY A 141 36.40 24.63 12.81
N PRO A 142 36.68 25.10 14.03
CA PRO A 142 35.82 26.03 14.76
C PRO A 142 35.51 27.28 13.92
N ASP A 143 34.26 27.75 13.98
CA ASP A 143 33.74 28.91 13.24
C ASP A 143 33.88 28.89 11.70
N ILE A 144 34.23 27.75 11.09
CA ILE A 144 34.28 27.58 9.63
C ILE A 144 33.00 26.87 9.16
N THR A 145 32.28 27.47 8.23
CA THR A 145 31.13 26.83 7.56
C THR A 145 31.46 26.56 6.10
N ASP A 146 31.55 25.27 5.74
CA ASP A 146 31.64 24.88 4.34
C ASP A 146 30.27 25.09 3.68
N THR A 147 30.23 25.73 2.51
CA THR A 147 28.98 25.98 1.77
C THR A 147 29.04 25.41 0.36
N PHE A 148 27.89 24.96 -0.14
CA PHE A 148 27.77 24.21 -1.39
C PHE A 148 26.66 24.81 -2.26
N LYS A 149 27.01 25.29 -3.46
CA LYS A 149 26.03 25.87 -4.41
C LYS A 149 25.24 24.78 -5.14
N ASN A 150 25.93 23.71 -5.55
CA ASN A 150 25.38 22.67 -6.43
C ASN A 150 25.35 21.27 -5.77
N GLY A 151 25.29 21.22 -4.44
CA GLY A 151 25.42 19.98 -3.66
C GLY A 151 26.86 19.64 -3.29
N GLY A 152 26.99 18.66 -2.39
CA GLY A 152 28.27 18.10 -1.93
C GLY A 152 28.69 16.84 -2.70
N GLY A 153 27.88 16.38 -3.65
CA GLY A 153 28.09 15.16 -4.44
C GLY A 153 27.52 13.90 -3.79
N ASP A 154 27.60 12.77 -4.49
CA ASP A 154 26.87 11.52 -4.17
C ASP A 154 27.14 10.95 -2.77
N LYS A 155 28.29 11.28 -2.17
CA LYS A 155 28.64 10.85 -0.81
C LYS A 155 28.05 11.75 0.28
N LEU A 156 27.65 12.98 -0.07
CA LEU A 156 27.28 14.02 0.88
C LEU A 156 25.84 14.50 0.72
N ASP A 157 25.25 14.46 -0.47
CA ASP A 157 23.85 14.81 -0.73
C ASP A 157 22.91 13.72 -0.19
N LEU A 158 21.66 14.06 0.17
CA LEU A 158 20.67 13.04 0.51
C LEU A 158 20.38 12.16 -0.71
N VAL A 159 20.09 10.89 -0.43
CA VAL A 159 19.70 9.92 -1.46
C VAL A 159 18.21 10.07 -1.71
N GLU A 160 17.82 10.27 -2.96
CA GLU A 160 16.43 10.32 -3.40
C GLU A 160 15.95 8.89 -3.69
N ALA A 161 14.79 8.53 -3.16
CA ALA A 161 14.05 7.35 -3.58
C ALA A 161 13.18 7.74 -4.78
N ARG A 162 12.95 6.80 -5.70
CA ARG A 162 12.13 7.11 -6.88
C ARG A 162 10.71 7.43 -6.43
N CYS A 163 10.16 8.52 -6.95
CA CYS A 163 8.86 9.06 -6.56
C CYS A 163 8.07 9.48 -7.80
N GLU A 164 6.84 9.00 -7.93
CA GLU A 164 5.92 9.36 -9.02
C GLU A 164 4.54 9.67 -8.43
N VAL A 165 3.80 10.58 -9.08
CA VAL A 165 2.46 10.99 -8.63
C VAL A 165 1.44 10.69 -9.72
N TRP A 166 0.41 9.94 -9.39
CA TRP A 166 -0.71 9.61 -10.28
C TRP A 166 -2.01 10.09 -9.65
N ASN A 167 -2.68 11.08 -10.27
CA ASN A 167 -3.97 11.62 -9.82
C ASN A 167 -4.04 11.94 -8.30
N GLY A 168 -2.97 12.52 -7.77
CA GLY A 168 -2.87 12.88 -6.35
C GLY A 168 -2.43 11.74 -5.43
N CYS A 169 -2.22 10.52 -5.93
CA CYS A 169 -1.60 9.41 -5.21
C CYS A 169 -0.08 9.47 -5.37
N ILE A 170 0.66 9.53 -4.26
CA ILE A 170 2.13 9.52 -4.27
C ILE A 170 2.60 8.08 -4.15
N PHE A 171 3.45 7.64 -5.07
CA PHE A 171 4.09 6.33 -5.03
C PHE A 171 5.60 6.47 -4.90
N VAL A 172 6.18 5.59 -4.08
CA VAL A 172 7.62 5.53 -3.83
C VAL A 172 8.14 4.14 -4.11
N ASN A 173 9.29 4.07 -4.75
CA ASN A 173 10.06 2.85 -4.93
C ASN A 173 11.48 3.08 -4.38
N VAL A 174 11.85 2.30 -3.35
CA VAL A 174 13.08 2.55 -2.57
C VAL A 174 14.33 2.09 -3.31
N SER A 175 14.24 0.99 -4.05
CA SER A 175 15.33 0.46 -4.88
C SER A 175 15.68 1.39 -6.06
N GLY A 176 14.70 2.13 -6.56
CA GLY A 176 14.82 3.04 -7.70
C GLY A 176 14.78 2.36 -9.07
N ASP A 177 14.63 1.03 -9.11
CA ASP A 177 14.73 0.19 -10.31
C ASP A 177 13.37 -0.28 -10.86
N ALA A 178 12.25 0.14 -10.27
CA ALA A 178 10.93 -0.20 -10.76
C ALA A 178 10.69 0.29 -12.21
N GLU A 179 9.75 -0.33 -12.92
CA GLU A 179 9.24 0.21 -14.18
C GLU A 179 8.49 1.54 -13.95
N PRO A 180 8.21 2.35 -15.00
CA PRO A 180 7.34 3.53 -14.89
C PRO A 180 6.03 3.23 -14.18
N LEU A 181 5.55 4.15 -13.33
CA LEU A 181 4.35 3.91 -12.51
C LEU A 181 3.12 3.58 -13.36
N LEU A 182 2.96 4.24 -14.52
CA LEU A 182 1.82 3.99 -15.40
C LEU A 182 1.89 2.62 -16.09
N ASP A 183 3.08 2.08 -16.33
CA ASP A 183 3.24 0.74 -16.89
C ASP A 183 2.86 -0.31 -15.83
N TRP A 184 3.23 -0.05 -14.57
CA TRP A 184 2.82 -0.87 -13.42
C TRP A 184 1.30 -0.80 -13.18
N LEU A 185 0.69 0.40 -13.24
CA LEU A 185 -0.77 0.56 -13.08
C LEU A 185 -1.59 0.09 -14.30
N ALA A 186 -0.96 -0.22 -15.43
CA ALA A 186 -1.64 -0.51 -16.69
C ALA A 186 -2.79 -1.55 -16.59
N PRO A 187 -2.65 -2.70 -15.89
CA PRO A 187 -3.74 -3.68 -15.82
C PRO A 187 -5.01 -3.12 -15.13
N LEU A 188 -4.84 -2.24 -14.13
CA LEU A 188 -5.95 -1.55 -13.48
C LEU A 188 -6.60 -0.58 -14.47
N LEU A 189 -5.79 0.27 -15.11
CA LEU A 189 -6.26 1.33 -16.02
C LEU A 189 -6.98 0.76 -17.25
N GLU A 190 -6.49 -0.35 -17.80
CA GLU A 190 -7.09 -1.07 -18.93
C GLU A 190 -8.50 -1.60 -18.60
N ARG A 191 -8.79 -1.90 -17.33
CA ARG A 191 -10.09 -2.37 -16.84
C ARG A 191 -11.04 -1.25 -16.44
N THR A 192 -10.58 -0.01 -16.41
CA THR A 192 -11.37 1.15 -15.98
C THR A 192 -11.42 2.27 -17.05
N PRO A 193 -11.63 2.00 -18.34
CA PRO A 193 -11.57 3.02 -19.39
C PRO A 193 -12.65 4.10 -19.26
N GLY A 194 -13.77 3.81 -18.59
CA GLY A 194 -14.85 4.76 -18.33
C GLY A 194 -14.65 5.66 -17.11
N TYR A 195 -13.63 5.40 -16.28
CA TYR A 195 -13.41 6.11 -15.03
C TYR A 195 -12.32 7.17 -15.21
N ASP A 196 -12.71 8.44 -15.25
CA ASP A 196 -11.77 9.56 -15.34
C ASP A 196 -11.12 9.84 -13.98
N PHE A 197 -10.02 9.13 -13.67
CA PHE A 197 -9.27 9.35 -12.44
C PHE A 197 -8.66 10.75 -12.32
N SER A 198 -8.55 11.54 -13.39
CA SER A 198 -8.08 12.93 -13.28
C SER A 198 -9.09 13.84 -12.56
N SER A 199 -10.34 13.39 -12.45
CA SER A 199 -11.41 14.07 -11.73
C SER A 199 -11.36 13.86 -10.21
N VAL A 200 -10.61 12.88 -9.71
CA VAL A 200 -10.62 12.53 -8.27
C VAL A 200 -9.79 13.51 -7.45
N ARG A 201 -10.25 13.79 -6.23
CA ARG A 201 -9.60 14.65 -5.25
C ARG A 201 -9.66 13.98 -3.88
N TRP A 202 -8.56 14.03 -3.14
CA TRP A 202 -8.48 13.40 -1.82
C TRP A 202 -9.42 14.09 -0.83
N ALA A 203 -10.28 13.32 -0.18
CA ALA A 203 -11.28 13.79 0.77
C ALA A 203 -10.88 13.53 2.24
N GLY A 204 -10.03 12.53 2.47
CA GLY A 204 -9.58 12.18 3.81
C GLY A 204 -8.99 10.77 3.87
N LYS A 205 -8.57 10.38 5.06
CA LYS A 205 -8.15 9.00 5.34
C LYS A 205 -8.66 8.54 6.70
N LEU A 206 -8.80 7.22 6.83
CA LEU A 206 -8.98 6.51 8.08
C LEU A 206 -7.70 5.72 8.39
N GLU A 207 -7.40 5.53 9.66
CA GLU A 207 -6.20 4.81 10.11
C GLU A 207 -6.60 3.74 11.12
N PHE A 208 -6.05 2.53 10.93
CA PHE A 208 -6.30 1.39 11.78
C PHE A 208 -4.99 0.74 12.24
N GLU A 209 -4.96 0.29 13.48
CA GLU A 209 -3.92 -0.61 13.98
C GLU A 209 -4.50 -2.02 13.95
N VAL A 210 -3.86 -2.92 13.20
CA VAL A 210 -4.30 -4.30 13.02
C VAL A 210 -3.29 -5.21 13.73
N ASN A 211 -3.74 -5.97 14.74
CA ASN A 211 -2.91 -6.98 15.41
C ASN A 211 -2.85 -8.29 14.60
N ALA A 212 -2.48 -8.15 13.33
CA ALA A 212 -2.30 -9.24 12.39
C ALA A 212 -1.20 -8.91 11.37
N ASN A 213 -0.67 -9.95 10.74
CA ASN A 213 0.25 -9.84 9.62
C ASN A 213 -0.41 -9.14 8.42
N TRP A 214 0.34 -8.29 7.71
CA TRP A 214 -0.15 -7.50 6.59
C TRP A 214 -0.76 -8.34 5.46
N LYS A 215 -0.29 -9.58 5.26
CA LYS A 215 -0.84 -10.49 4.25
C LYS A 215 -2.28 -10.86 4.56
N LEU A 216 -2.63 -11.05 5.83
CA LEU A 216 -3.99 -11.43 6.23
C LEU A 216 -5.02 -10.35 5.84
N VAL A 217 -4.62 -9.07 5.86
CA VAL A 217 -5.47 -7.96 5.39
C VAL A 217 -5.83 -8.16 3.91
N TYR A 218 -4.82 -8.43 3.06
CA TYR A 218 -5.07 -8.62 1.64
C TYR A 218 -5.72 -9.96 1.31
N GLU A 219 -5.38 -11.03 2.04
CA GLU A 219 -6.04 -12.33 1.93
C GLU A 219 -7.55 -12.18 2.20
N ASN A 220 -7.93 -11.44 3.25
CA ASN A 220 -9.33 -11.10 3.58
C ASN A 220 -9.96 -10.22 2.49
N TYR A 221 -9.27 -9.19 2.02
CA TYR A 221 -9.77 -8.26 1.01
C TYR A 221 -10.10 -8.91 -0.34
N MET A 222 -9.30 -9.90 -0.78
CA MET A 222 -9.45 -10.48 -2.12
C MET A 222 -10.56 -11.52 -2.24
N GLU A 223 -11.00 -12.13 -1.14
CA GLU A 223 -11.94 -13.24 -1.18
C GLU A 223 -13.34 -12.84 -0.69
N GLY A 224 -14.36 -13.31 -1.40
CA GLY A 224 -15.76 -13.04 -1.05
C GLY A 224 -16.40 -14.09 -0.15
N TYR A 225 -15.67 -15.11 0.29
CA TYR A 225 -16.19 -16.27 1.02
C TYR A 225 -16.59 -15.92 2.45
N HIS A 226 -15.82 -15.08 3.17
CA HIS A 226 -16.19 -14.67 4.53
C HIS A 226 -17.46 -13.80 4.58
N VAL A 227 -17.84 -13.16 3.47
CA VAL A 227 -18.89 -12.13 3.40
C VAL A 227 -20.22 -12.60 3.99
N PHE A 228 -20.62 -13.87 3.75
CA PHE A 228 -21.90 -14.36 4.27
C PHE A 228 -21.95 -14.46 5.80
N ALA A 229 -20.80 -14.59 6.45
CA ALA A 229 -20.67 -14.74 7.88
C ALA A 229 -20.36 -13.40 8.59
N VAL A 230 -19.47 -12.60 7.99
CA VAL A 230 -18.89 -11.40 8.63
C VAL A 230 -19.64 -10.12 8.25
N HIS A 231 -20.14 -9.99 7.02
CA HIS A 231 -20.74 -8.75 6.50
C HIS A 231 -22.24 -8.89 6.17
N PRO A 232 -23.12 -8.99 7.18
CA PRO A 232 -24.56 -9.17 6.96
C PRO A 232 -25.21 -7.98 6.22
N LYS A 233 -24.63 -6.77 6.30
CA LYS A 233 -25.08 -5.62 5.50
C LYS A 233 -24.71 -5.79 4.03
N LEU A 234 -23.46 -6.13 3.73
CA LEU A 234 -22.96 -6.28 2.36
C LEU A 234 -23.65 -7.45 1.63
N LEU A 235 -23.96 -8.53 2.34
CA LEU A 235 -24.68 -9.68 1.80
C LEU A 235 -26.07 -9.32 1.25
N LYS A 236 -26.72 -8.29 1.78
CA LYS A 236 -28.03 -7.83 1.27
C LYS A 236 -27.93 -7.17 -0.12
N PHE A 237 -26.83 -6.47 -0.39
CA PHE A 237 -26.60 -5.75 -1.65
C PHE A 237 -25.95 -6.61 -2.72
N ALA A 238 -25.06 -7.51 -2.30
CA ALA A 238 -24.33 -8.41 -3.18
C ALA A 238 -24.31 -9.83 -2.55
N PRO A 239 -25.37 -10.63 -2.79
CA PRO A 239 -25.49 -11.98 -2.25
C PRO A 239 -24.43 -12.93 -2.83
N MET A 240 -24.18 -14.05 -2.15
CA MET A 240 -23.12 -14.99 -2.54
C MET A 240 -23.23 -15.51 -3.99
N ASN A 241 -24.45 -15.66 -4.52
CA ASN A 241 -24.68 -16.22 -5.85
C ASN A 241 -24.38 -15.25 -7.02
N VAL A 242 -24.11 -13.97 -6.74
CA VAL A 242 -23.66 -13.00 -7.75
C VAL A 242 -22.17 -12.70 -7.64
N ARG A 243 -21.48 -13.34 -6.69
CA ARG A 243 -20.05 -13.18 -6.46
C ARG A 243 -19.26 -14.23 -7.20
N TRP A 244 -18.01 -13.87 -7.47
CA TRP A 244 -16.99 -14.77 -8.00
C TRP A 244 -15.66 -14.47 -7.29
N SER A 245 -14.69 -15.37 -7.41
CA SER A 245 -13.42 -15.29 -6.69
C SER A 245 -12.54 -14.11 -7.10
N GLY A 246 -12.72 -13.57 -8.29
CA GLY A 246 -11.77 -12.64 -8.92
C GLY A 246 -10.68 -13.39 -9.69
N GLU A 247 -9.82 -12.63 -10.35
CA GLU A 247 -8.71 -13.16 -11.14
C GLU A 247 -7.48 -12.27 -11.04
N TRP A 248 -6.33 -12.81 -11.44
CA TRP A 248 -5.11 -12.04 -11.59
C TRP A 248 -4.82 -11.76 -13.06
N ASP A 249 -4.56 -10.50 -13.39
CA ASP A 249 -3.96 -10.09 -14.65
C ASP A 249 -2.58 -9.47 -14.37
N ARG A 250 -1.53 -10.08 -14.91
CA ARG A 250 -0.13 -9.74 -14.61
C ARG A 250 0.13 -9.76 -13.11
N HIS A 251 0.27 -8.60 -12.46
CA HIS A 251 0.51 -8.44 -11.02
C HIS A 251 -0.64 -7.73 -10.30
N VAL A 252 -1.79 -7.60 -10.96
CA VAL A 252 -2.98 -6.92 -10.43
C VAL A 252 -4.11 -7.93 -10.28
N PHE A 253 -4.59 -8.10 -9.06
CA PHE A 253 -5.83 -8.80 -8.79
C PHE A 253 -7.03 -7.92 -9.18
N TYR A 254 -8.11 -8.55 -9.60
CA TYR A 254 -9.35 -7.91 -10.02
C TYR A 254 -10.58 -8.70 -9.56
N ASN A 255 -11.58 -8.00 -9.04
CA ASN A 255 -12.94 -8.49 -8.82
C ASN A 255 -13.94 -7.35 -9.08
N ASP A 256 -15.19 -7.69 -9.41
CA ASP A 256 -16.26 -6.71 -9.60
C ASP A 256 -17.65 -7.26 -9.30
N TYR A 257 -18.56 -6.35 -8.93
CA TYR A 257 -19.97 -6.63 -8.76
C TYR A 257 -20.81 -5.50 -9.33
N ILE A 258 -21.94 -5.85 -9.95
CA ILE A 258 -23.00 -4.89 -10.29
C ILE A 258 -24.02 -4.89 -9.16
N PHE A 259 -24.20 -3.75 -8.52
CA PHE A 259 -25.19 -3.56 -7.48
C PHE A 259 -26.59 -3.37 -8.11
N PRO A 260 -27.59 -4.19 -7.74
CA PRO A 260 -28.96 -4.03 -8.24
C PRO A 260 -29.56 -2.68 -7.87
N GLU A 261 -29.27 -2.22 -6.65
CA GLU A 261 -29.63 -0.92 -6.10
C GLU A 261 -28.39 -0.33 -5.40
N LEU A 262 -28.17 0.98 -5.60
CA LEU A 262 -27.15 1.75 -4.91
C LEU A 262 -27.64 2.02 -3.47
N GLY A 263 -26.80 1.72 -2.47
CA GLY A 263 -27.15 1.78 -1.05
C GLY A 263 -26.57 3.00 -0.32
N GLU A 264 -26.77 3.07 1.00
CA GLU A 264 -26.15 4.09 1.85
C GLU A 264 -24.62 4.10 1.69
N GLY A 265 -24.04 5.28 1.48
CA GLY A 265 -22.60 5.44 1.27
C GLY A 265 -22.09 5.07 -0.14
N ARG A 266 -22.99 4.78 -1.09
CA ARG A 266 -22.62 4.52 -2.49
C ARG A 266 -23.68 5.12 -3.42
N GLY A 267 -23.48 6.35 -3.90
CA GLY A 267 -24.04 6.76 -5.19
C GLY A 267 -25.11 7.87 -5.25
N ASP A 268 -25.82 8.26 -4.20
CA ASP A 268 -26.94 9.21 -4.40
C ASP A 268 -26.68 10.66 -3.95
N LYS A 269 -25.73 10.89 -3.04
CA LYS A 269 -25.46 12.22 -2.46
C LYS A 269 -24.15 12.85 -2.93
N LEU A 270 -23.37 12.11 -3.73
CA LEU A 270 -22.04 12.51 -4.21
C LEU A 270 -22.00 12.46 -5.74
N PRO A 271 -21.24 13.36 -6.39
CA PRO A 271 -21.05 13.32 -7.85
C PRO A 271 -20.41 12.03 -8.30
N HIS A 272 -20.83 11.55 -9.48
CA HIS A 272 -20.21 10.39 -10.12
C HIS A 272 -19.11 10.80 -11.09
N TYR A 273 -18.27 9.84 -11.46
CA TYR A 273 -17.38 9.99 -12.61
C TYR A 273 -18.17 10.44 -13.85
N PRO A 274 -17.62 11.39 -14.62
CA PRO A 274 -18.31 11.88 -15.80
C PRO A 274 -18.37 10.80 -16.89
N GLY A 275 -19.55 10.58 -17.46
CA GLY A 275 -19.72 9.75 -18.65
C GLY A 275 -19.72 8.23 -18.43
N LEU A 276 -19.95 7.76 -17.20
CA LEU A 276 -20.12 6.34 -16.93
C LEU A 276 -21.26 5.73 -17.76
N SER A 277 -21.07 4.47 -18.17
CA SER A 277 -22.15 3.66 -18.73
C SER A 277 -23.20 3.35 -17.65
N GLU A 278 -24.42 2.94 -18.04
CA GLU A 278 -25.45 2.53 -17.08
C GLU A 278 -24.99 1.37 -16.18
N ALA A 279 -24.17 0.46 -16.74
CA ALA A 279 -23.59 -0.64 -15.98
C ALA A 279 -22.53 -0.16 -14.98
N ASP A 280 -21.63 0.73 -15.41
CA ASP A 280 -20.54 1.23 -14.56
C ASP A 280 -21.05 2.18 -13.46
N ALA A 281 -22.16 2.88 -13.70
CA ALA A 281 -22.86 3.67 -12.70
C ALA A 281 -23.44 2.83 -11.54
N LYS A 282 -23.39 1.50 -11.64
CA LYS A 282 -23.82 0.55 -10.60
C LYS A 282 -22.73 -0.46 -10.24
N ARG A 283 -21.51 -0.30 -10.76
CA ARG A 283 -20.44 -1.27 -10.58
C ARG A 283 -19.50 -0.83 -9.45
N GLY A 284 -19.16 -1.77 -8.57
CA GLY A 284 -17.96 -1.68 -7.74
C GLY A 284 -16.86 -2.55 -8.35
N LEU A 285 -15.63 -2.04 -8.33
CA LEU A 285 -14.45 -2.76 -8.80
C LEU A 285 -13.42 -2.80 -7.67
N TRP A 286 -12.81 -3.95 -7.45
CA TRP A 286 -11.74 -4.15 -6.48
C TRP A 286 -10.48 -4.57 -7.21
N PHE A 287 -9.39 -3.92 -6.87
CA PHE A 287 -8.06 -4.23 -7.38
C PHE A 287 -7.09 -4.42 -6.22
N LEU A 288 -6.07 -5.25 -6.42
CA LEU A 288 -4.83 -5.22 -5.64
C LEU A 288 -3.65 -5.23 -6.61
N CYS A 289 -3.00 -4.09 -6.78
CA CYS A 289 -1.71 -4.00 -7.45
C CYS A 289 -0.64 -4.48 -6.46
N PHE A 290 -0.17 -5.71 -6.67
CA PHE A 290 0.72 -6.38 -5.73
C PHE A 290 2.04 -5.61 -5.54
N PRO A 291 2.52 -5.43 -4.29
CA PRO A 291 2.00 -6.07 -3.07
C PRO A 291 1.13 -5.18 -2.17
N HIS A 292 0.97 -3.89 -2.47
CA HIS A 292 0.57 -2.92 -1.43
C HIS A 292 -0.66 -2.07 -1.79
N PHE A 293 -1.00 -1.92 -3.06
CA PHE A 293 -1.99 -0.93 -3.46
C PHE A 293 -3.31 -1.61 -3.78
N ALA A 294 -4.18 -1.74 -2.77
CA ALA A 294 -5.57 -2.14 -2.99
C ALA A 294 -6.41 -0.90 -3.34
N ALA A 295 -7.15 -0.99 -4.43
CA ALA A 295 -7.92 0.10 -4.99
C ALA A 295 -9.37 -0.34 -5.20
N GLU A 296 -10.31 0.44 -4.69
CA GLU A 296 -11.73 0.23 -4.86
C GLU A 296 -12.32 1.37 -5.67
N VAL A 297 -12.94 1.05 -6.80
CA VAL A 297 -13.51 2.03 -7.72
C VAL A 297 -15.03 1.86 -7.72
N PHE A 298 -15.72 2.93 -7.31
CA PHE A 298 -17.16 3.04 -7.34
C PHE A 298 -17.57 4.22 -8.23
N PRO A 299 -18.86 4.39 -8.55
CA PRO A 299 -19.30 5.51 -9.39
C PRO A 299 -18.97 6.87 -8.80
N ASP A 300 -18.99 7.00 -7.47
CA ASP A 300 -18.90 8.26 -6.72
C ASP A 300 -17.61 8.44 -5.92
N GLN A 301 -16.71 7.46 -5.94
CA GLN A 301 -15.49 7.47 -5.14
C GLN A 301 -14.41 6.56 -5.69
N PHE A 302 -13.18 6.87 -5.29
CA PHE A 302 -12.01 6.03 -5.44
C PHE A 302 -11.34 5.86 -4.09
N THR A 303 -11.27 4.64 -3.61
CA THR A 303 -10.74 4.32 -2.29
C THR A 303 -9.45 3.52 -2.44
N VAL A 304 -8.47 3.80 -1.59
CA VAL A 304 -7.18 3.11 -1.56
C VAL A 304 -6.95 2.55 -0.18
N LEU A 305 -6.85 1.22 -0.08
CA LEU A 305 -6.50 0.49 1.13
C LEU A 305 -5.03 0.07 1.06
N VAL A 306 -4.25 0.42 2.07
CA VAL A 306 -2.82 0.13 2.14
C VAL A 306 -2.42 -0.39 3.52
N SER A 307 -1.53 -1.37 3.55
CA SER A 307 -1.06 -2.03 4.77
C SER A 307 0.46 -1.95 4.91
N TYR A 308 0.93 -1.20 5.90
CA TYR A 308 2.35 -1.06 6.24
C TYR A 308 2.73 -2.04 7.36
N PRO A 309 3.61 -3.02 7.11
CA PRO A 309 4.00 -3.99 8.13
C PRO A 309 4.93 -3.38 9.19
N VAL A 310 4.46 -3.36 10.43
CA VAL A 310 5.21 -2.83 11.60
C VAL A 310 6.02 -3.94 12.27
N ALA A 311 5.41 -5.10 12.46
CA ALA A 311 6.01 -6.33 12.99
C ALA A 311 5.38 -7.55 12.28
N PRO A 312 5.87 -8.78 12.50
CA PRO A 312 5.30 -9.95 11.84
C PRO A 312 3.81 -10.13 12.11
N ASP A 313 3.34 -9.74 13.29
CA ASP A 313 1.95 -9.83 13.76
C ASP A 313 1.27 -8.46 13.94
N LYS A 314 1.86 -7.39 13.37
CA LYS A 314 1.33 -6.03 13.52
C LYS A 314 1.43 -5.22 12.25
N THR A 315 0.30 -4.64 11.86
CA THR A 315 0.15 -3.85 10.63
C THR A 315 -0.49 -2.51 10.94
N ARG A 316 -0.01 -1.45 10.29
CA ARG A 316 -0.71 -0.17 10.23
C ARG A 316 -1.42 -0.08 8.89
N GLU A 317 -2.74 0.03 8.94
CA GLU A 317 -3.59 0.16 7.77
C GLU A 317 -4.03 1.61 7.59
N GLU A 318 -4.03 2.09 6.35
CA GLU A 318 -4.62 3.38 5.98
C GLU A 318 -5.63 3.17 4.85
N LEU A 319 -6.82 3.77 4.99
CA LEU A 319 -7.84 3.82 3.94
C LEU A 319 -7.98 5.27 3.48
N HIS A 320 -7.56 5.57 2.25
CA HIS A 320 -7.68 6.89 1.66
C HIS A 320 -8.92 6.97 0.77
N VAL A 321 -9.76 7.98 0.99
CA VAL A 321 -10.96 8.22 0.18
C VAL A 321 -10.71 9.42 -0.74
N PHE A 322 -10.94 9.21 -2.04
CA PHE A 322 -10.95 10.25 -3.06
C PHE A 322 -12.34 10.37 -3.66
N LEU A 323 -12.80 11.61 -3.86
CA LEU A 323 -14.11 11.94 -4.40
C LEU A 323 -14.01 12.75 -5.68
N ILE A 324 -15.09 12.76 -6.45
CA ILE A 324 -15.10 13.35 -7.79
C ILE A 324 -15.27 14.86 -7.66
N GLY A 325 -14.35 15.61 -8.27
CA GLY A 325 -14.40 17.07 -8.34
C GLY A 325 -14.32 17.76 -6.98
N ASP A 326 -15.18 18.76 -6.79
CA ASP A 326 -15.21 19.57 -5.56
C ASP A 326 -15.92 18.85 -4.41
N ALA A 327 -16.55 17.70 -4.64
CA ALA A 327 -17.19 16.92 -3.59
C ALA A 327 -16.21 16.52 -2.48
N ALA A 328 -14.91 16.46 -2.76
CA ALA A 328 -13.87 16.22 -1.76
C ALA A 328 -13.72 17.34 -0.73
N THR A 329 -14.02 18.60 -1.09
CA THR A 329 -13.67 19.78 -0.27
C THR A 329 -14.83 20.74 -0.04
N SER A 330 -15.88 20.72 -0.87
CA SER A 330 -16.99 21.68 -0.83
C SER A 330 -17.89 21.47 0.39
N ASP A 331 -18.31 22.55 1.04
CA ASP A 331 -19.23 22.49 2.19
C ASP A 331 -20.58 21.88 1.83
N GLY A 332 -21.02 22.00 0.56
CA GLY A 332 -22.29 21.45 0.09
C GLY A 332 -22.38 19.91 0.13
N HIS A 333 -21.24 19.23 0.21
CA HIS A 333 -21.16 17.76 0.31
C HIS A 333 -20.63 17.27 1.66
N ALA A 334 -20.46 18.16 2.65
CA ALA A 334 -19.83 17.80 3.93
C ALA A 334 -20.54 16.68 4.69
N GLU A 335 -21.87 16.69 4.72
CA GLU A 335 -22.67 15.65 5.36
C GLU A 335 -22.51 14.30 4.65
N ALA A 336 -22.66 14.28 3.31
CA ALA A 336 -22.49 13.08 2.51
C ALA A 336 -21.08 12.48 2.62
N ARG A 337 -20.04 13.33 2.67
CA ARG A 337 -18.67 12.90 2.94
C ARG A 337 -18.52 12.24 4.31
N ALA A 338 -19.10 12.85 5.35
CA ALA A 338 -19.01 12.33 6.71
C ALA A 338 -19.72 10.97 6.84
N GLU A 339 -20.92 10.83 6.25
CA GLU A 339 -21.64 9.55 6.17
C GLU A 339 -20.81 8.48 5.46
N LEU A 340 -20.17 8.83 4.33
CA LEU A 340 -19.31 7.92 3.58
C LEU A 340 -18.10 7.46 4.40
N MET A 341 -17.40 8.40 5.06
CA MET A 341 -16.26 8.10 5.91
C MET A 341 -16.65 7.19 7.08
N GLN A 342 -17.83 7.40 7.69
CA GLN A 342 -18.34 6.53 8.75
C GLN A 342 -18.68 5.13 8.23
N MET A 343 -19.27 5.03 7.03
CA MET A 343 -19.57 3.74 6.41
C MET A 343 -18.29 2.91 6.19
N TRP A 344 -17.23 3.54 5.70
CA TRP A 344 -15.92 2.90 5.57
C TRP A 344 -15.31 2.49 6.91
N ASP A 345 -15.38 3.35 7.93
CA ASP A 345 -14.89 3.02 9.27
C ASP A 345 -15.63 1.81 9.87
N ASP A 346 -16.96 1.80 9.76
CA ASP A 346 -17.80 0.69 10.23
C ASP A 346 -17.44 -0.62 9.50
N LEU A 347 -17.32 -0.58 8.17
CA LEU A 347 -17.04 -1.76 7.35
C LEU A 347 -15.67 -2.35 7.66
N ASN A 348 -14.60 -1.53 7.64
CA ASN A 348 -13.25 -2.00 7.95
C ASN A 348 -13.15 -2.58 9.38
N ARG A 349 -13.89 -2.02 10.35
CA ARG A 349 -13.90 -2.52 11.73
C ARG A 349 -14.55 -3.90 11.88
N GLU A 350 -15.44 -4.31 10.96
CA GLU A 350 -16.02 -5.66 10.96
C GLU A 350 -14.92 -6.72 10.71
N ASP A 351 -13.91 -6.40 9.90
CA ASP A 351 -12.81 -7.31 9.54
C ASP A 351 -11.73 -7.43 10.61
N LEU A 352 -11.43 -6.33 11.32
CA LEU A 352 -10.31 -6.28 12.28
C LEU A 352 -10.34 -7.43 13.29
N ALA A 353 -11.52 -7.74 13.84
CA ALA A 353 -11.66 -8.81 14.82
C ALA A 353 -11.35 -10.19 14.22
N MET A 354 -11.70 -10.43 12.96
CA MET A 354 -11.41 -11.71 12.30
C MET A 354 -9.92 -11.85 11.98
N LEU A 355 -9.29 -10.77 11.50
CA LEU A 355 -7.86 -10.73 11.24
C LEU A 355 -7.03 -11.07 12.48
N GLU A 356 -7.41 -10.52 13.65
CA GLU A 356 -6.74 -10.83 14.92
C GLU A 356 -6.93 -12.29 15.35
N LEU A 357 -8.13 -12.86 15.16
CA LEU A 357 -8.38 -14.28 15.44
C LEU A 357 -7.56 -15.19 14.51
N LEU A 358 -7.44 -14.84 13.23
CA LEU A 358 -6.60 -15.56 12.28
C LEU A 358 -5.13 -15.54 12.72
N GLN A 359 -4.62 -14.37 13.12
CA GLN A 359 -3.24 -14.25 13.63
C GLN A 359 -3.02 -15.08 14.90
N GLN A 360 -3.93 -15.00 15.87
CA GLN A 360 -3.84 -15.77 17.12
C GLN A 360 -3.88 -17.28 16.86
N GLY A 361 -4.76 -17.73 15.95
CA GLY A 361 -4.87 -19.14 15.57
C GLY A 361 -3.59 -19.72 14.99
N ARG A 362 -2.84 -18.93 14.20
CA ARG A 362 -1.55 -19.32 13.60
C ARG A 362 -0.40 -19.49 14.60
N LEU A 363 -0.57 -19.10 15.87
CA LEU A 363 0.39 -19.41 16.92
C LEU A 363 0.26 -20.85 17.44
N SER A 364 -0.83 -21.54 17.08
CA SER A 364 -1.03 -22.94 17.45
C SER A 364 -0.08 -23.85 16.67
N PRO A 365 0.68 -24.74 17.34
CA PRO A 365 1.51 -25.75 16.65
C PRO A 365 0.68 -26.82 15.92
N ALA A 366 -0.65 -26.80 16.07
CA ALA A 366 -1.56 -27.74 15.42
C ALA A 366 -2.13 -27.24 14.08
N TYR A 367 -1.76 -26.02 13.66
CA TYR A 367 -2.18 -25.43 12.39
C TYR A 367 -0.93 -25.02 11.61
N ASP A 368 -0.87 -25.29 10.31
CA ASP A 368 0.18 -24.78 9.42
C ASP A 368 -0.35 -24.76 7.98
N GLY A 369 -0.38 -23.59 7.34
CA GLY A 369 -0.90 -23.41 5.98
C GLY A 369 -2.42 -23.41 5.83
N GLY A 370 -3.11 -24.43 6.37
CA GLY A 370 -4.56 -24.59 6.24
C GLY A 370 -5.02 -24.89 4.80
N ARG A 371 -6.23 -25.43 4.64
CA ARG A 371 -6.83 -25.69 3.32
C ARG A 371 -7.59 -24.46 2.84
N LEU A 372 -7.42 -24.11 1.57
CA LEU A 372 -8.16 -23.06 0.89
C LEU A 372 -9.27 -23.68 0.04
N SER A 373 -10.37 -22.96 -0.14
CA SER A 373 -11.47 -23.31 -1.02
C SER A 373 -11.03 -23.19 -2.48
N PRO A 374 -11.06 -24.28 -3.28
CA PRO A 374 -10.75 -24.22 -4.71
C PRO A 374 -11.68 -23.30 -5.50
N HIS A 375 -12.89 -23.04 -4.99
CA HIS A 375 -13.85 -22.18 -5.66
C HIS A 375 -13.66 -20.69 -5.33
N TRP A 376 -13.35 -20.36 -4.08
CA TRP A 376 -13.34 -18.96 -3.62
C TRP A 376 -11.94 -18.37 -3.47
N GLU A 377 -10.95 -19.17 -3.09
CA GLU A 377 -9.67 -18.68 -2.55
C GLU A 377 -8.49 -18.95 -3.50
N GLY A 378 -8.76 -19.22 -4.77
CA GLY A 378 -7.73 -19.33 -5.82
C GLY A 378 -6.85 -18.06 -5.91
N PRO A 379 -7.44 -16.84 -5.96
CA PRO A 379 -6.66 -15.61 -5.95
C PRO A 379 -5.84 -15.38 -4.66
N THR A 380 -6.36 -15.81 -3.52
CA THR A 380 -5.67 -15.78 -2.21
C THR A 380 -4.44 -16.70 -2.21
N HIS A 381 -4.58 -17.91 -2.77
CA HIS A 381 -3.45 -18.82 -2.98
C HIS A 381 -2.40 -18.21 -3.91
N ASP A 382 -2.84 -17.62 -5.03
CA ASP A 382 -1.97 -16.94 -5.99
C ASP A 382 -1.23 -15.75 -5.37
N PHE A 383 -1.85 -15.03 -4.42
CA PHE A 383 -1.17 -13.98 -3.66
C PHE A 383 -0.01 -14.54 -2.83
N GLY A 384 -0.24 -15.64 -2.09
CA GLY A 384 0.82 -16.31 -1.33
C GLY A 384 1.98 -16.75 -2.24
N ARG A 385 1.66 -17.35 -3.39
CA ARG A 385 2.63 -17.72 -4.42
C ARG A 385 3.43 -16.51 -4.92
N ARG A 386 2.78 -15.38 -5.18
CA ARG A 386 3.45 -14.13 -5.62
C ARG A 386 4.39 -13.56 -4.56
N VAL A 387 4.05 -13.65 -3.27
CA VAL A 387 4.97 -13.28 -2.18
C VAL A 387 6.25 -14.10 -2.26
N VAL A 388 6.14 -15.42 -2.42
CA VAL A 388 7.30 -16.30 -2.55
C VAL A 388 8.09 -16.03 -3.83
N GLU A 389 7.42 -15.95 -4.98
CA GLU A 389 8.05 -15.61 -6.27
C GLU A 389 8.80 -14.27 -6.19
N ARG A 390 8.24 -13.27 -5.51
CA ARG A 390 8.87 -11.96 -5.34
C ARG A 390 10.09 -11.99 -4.43
N ILE A 391 10.06 -12.77 -3.36
CA ILE A 391 11.23 -12.96 -2.49
C ILE A 391 12.37 -13.66 -3.24
N LEU A 392 12.05 -14.53 -4.19
CA LEU A 392 13.04 -15.28 -4.97
C LEU A 392 13.52 -14.55 -6.24
N SER A 393 12.91 -13.41 -6.61
CA SER A 393 13.24 -12.64 -7.83
C SER A 393 14.48 -11.76 -7.71
#